data_AF-A0A1L7V3C2-F1
#
_entry.id   AF-A0A1L7V3C2-F1
#
_cell.length_a   1.000
_cell.length_b   1.000
_cell.length_c   1.000
_cell.angle_alpha   90.00
_cell.angle_beta   90.00
_cell.angle_gamma   90.00
#
_symmetry.space_group_name_H-M   'P 1'
#
loop_
_entity.id
_entity.type
_entity.pdbx_description
1 polymer ?
#
loop_
_entity_poly.entity_id
_entity_poly.type
_entity_poly.pdbx_seq_one_letter_code
_entity_poly.pdbx_strand_id
1 'polypeptide(L)'
;MASADSALDSTESRVITGWKRVAWPILRTLPLEKSAARLPAPMQQISEDVLKIGHETAQKHHLFSSFEDMKDGIHFERRSWRPTLLIVAPWSSEKTPIWEAALKEMVKSLTELIKASSIRDGDIAVEIIAPELTQTIYYTGIDDPHLSATWGSVRPKVYECLESFQATKGHMSTIGLFRHGVLPALEANPNTVYVSVDYDSDETGWHEVIADIKKMLQGEEGWGHVNVHMEHNQNWAGGFFD
;
A
#
# COMPACT_ATOMS: atom_id res chain seq x y z
N MET A 1 -15.69 -49.27 -6.55
CA MET A 1 -16.18 -48.31 -7.57
C MET A 1 -16.46 -46.98 -6.88
N ALA A 2 -15.74 -45.94 -7.33
CA ALA A 2 -15.93 -44.47 -7.20
C ALA A 2 -16.54 -43.93 -5.89
N SER A 3 -15.78 -43.25 -5.03
CA SER A 3 -15.15 -41.91 -5.13
C SER A 3 -16.16 -40.75 -5.01
N ALA A 4 -16.02 -39.99 -3.93
CA ALA A 4 -16.40 -38.59 -3.82
C ALA A 4 -15.37 -37.91 -2.89
N ASP A 5 -14.13 -37.90 -3.37
CA ASP A 5 -13.13 -36.90 -3.05
C ASP A 5 -13.54 -35.62 -3.79
N SER A 6 -13.73 -34.50 -3.07
CA SER A 6 -13.73 -33.12 -3.58
C SER A 6 -14.38 -32.18 -2.55
N ALA A 7 -13.61 -31.79 -1.53
CA ALA A 7 -13.89 -30.62 -0.70
C ALA A 7 -12.61 -29.84 -0.36
N LEU A 8 -11.58 -29.99 -1.19
CA LEU A 8 -10.31 -29.27 -1.11
C LEU A 8 -9.93 -28.84 -2.53
N ASP A 9 -10.72 -27.92 -3.08
CA ASP A 9 -10.27 -27.18 -4.27
C ASP A 9 -10.69 -25.72 -4.18
N SER A 10 -9.77 -24.85 -4.57
CA SER A 10 -9.80 -23.37 -4.55
C SER A 10 -9.52 -22.62 -3.24
N THR A 11 -8.46 -22.98 -2.50
CA THR A 11 -7.64 -21.90 -1.91
C THR A 11 -6.83 -21.26 -3.05
N GLU A 12 -7.51 -20.55 -3.96
CA GLU A 12 -6.79 -19.56 -4.76
C GLU A 12 -6.09 -18.65 -3.76
N SER A 13 -4.78 -18.49 -3.92
CA SER A 13 -3.99 -17.60 -3.06
C SER A 13 -4.55 -16.19 -3.16
N ARG A 14 -5.46 -15.85 -2.23
CA ARG A 14 -6.20 -14.60 -2.24
C ARG A 14 -5.21 -13.46 -2.06
N VAL A 15 -4.95 -12.75 -3.15
CA VAL A 15 -4.24 -11.47 -3.10
C VAL A 15 -5.11 -10.47 -2.37
N ILE A 16 -4.48 -9.69 -1.50
CA ILE A 16 -5.15 -8.65 -0.73
C ILE A 16 -4.68 -7.31 -1.27
N THR A 17 -5.63 -6.48 -1.68
CA THR A 17 -5.38 -5.17 -2.29
C THR A 17 -5.66 -4.09 -1.26
N GLY A 18 -4.63 -3.32 -0.93
CA GLY A 18 -4.69 -2.14 -0.07
C GLY A 18 -4.41 -0.87 -0.86
N TRP A 19 -4.40 0.28 -0.19
CA TRP A 19 -4.15 1.56 -0.84
C TRP A 19 -2.69 1.63 -1.33
N LYS A 20 -2.51 1.72 -2.66
CA LYS A 20 -1.20 1.74 -3.33
C LYS A 20 -0.32 0.50 -3.09
N ARG A 21 -0.94 -0.66 -2.80
CA ARG A 21 -0.22 -1.92 -2.61
C ARG A 21 -1.08 -3.16 -2.76
N VAL A 22 -0.43 -4.27 -3.09
CA VAL A 22 -1.01 -5.62 -3.01
C VAL A 22 -0.09 -6.52 -2.20
N ALA A 23 -0.66 -7.46 -1.46
CA ALA A 23 0.08 -8.32 -0.55
C ALA A 23 -0.47 -9.74 -0.47
N TRP A 24 0.40 -10.66 -0.05
CA TRP A 24 0.06 -12.01 0.38
C TRP A 24 1.02 -12.47 1.50
N PRO A 25 0.56 -13.28 2.48
CA PRO A 25 -0.82 -13.73 2.68
C PRO A 25 -1.68 -12.74 3.47
N ILE A 26 -1.08 -11.69 4.02
CA ILE A 26 -1.77 -10.67 4.82
C ILE A 26 -1.32 -9.29 4.39
N LEU A 27 -2.23 -8.33 4.45
CA LEU A 27 -1.91 -6.92 4.28
C LEU A 27 -1.41 -6.38 5.62
N ARG A 28 -0.08 -6.32 5.79
CA ARG A 28 0.53 -5.91 7.06
C ARG A 28 0.47 -4.40 7.23
N THR A 29 0.03 -3.92 8.38
CA THR A 29 0.00 -2.50 8.75
C THR A 29 1.36 -1.81 8.54
N LEU A 30 1.34 -0.64 7.91
CA LEU A 30 2.53 0.19 7.68
C LEU A 30 2.75 1.17 8.87
N PRO A 31 3.98 1.72 9.04
CA PRO A 31 5.20 1.46 8.28
C PRO A 31 5.86 0.12 8.65
N LEU A 32 6.48 -0.54 7.67
CA LEU A 32 7.27 -1.75 7.90
C LEU A 32 8.76 -1.47 7.70
N GLU A 33 9.51 -1.57 8.79
CA GLU A 33 10.95 -1.38 8.78
C GLU A 33 11.68 -2.48 8.01
N LYS A 34 12.65 -2.08 7.19
CA LYS A 34 13.65 -2.99 6.64
C LYS A 34 14.63 -3.36 7.74
N SER A 35 14.86 -4.65 7.93
CA SER A 35 15.84 -5.13 8.91
C SER A 35 17.17 -5.41 8.24
N ALA A 36 18.26 -4.90 8.83
CA ALA A 36 19.63 -5.28 8.45
C ALA A 36 19.99 -6.71 8.87
N ALA A 37 19.12 -7.41 9.62
CA ALA A 37 19.33 -8.78 10.01
C ALA A 37 19.28 -9.71 8.80
N ARG A 38 20.16 -10.71 8.77
CA ARG A 38 20.17 -11.74 7.73
C ARG A 38 18.84 -12.51 7.72
N LEU A 39 18.43 -12.92 6.51
CA LEU A 39 17.36 -13.89 6.31
C LEU A 39 17.63 -15.18 7.10
N PRO A 40 16.61 -15.90 7.57
CA PRO A 40 16.78 -17.24 8.15
C PRO A 40 17.53 -18.18 7.19
N ALA A 41 18.30 -19.14 7.71
CA ALA A 41 19.13 -20.03 6.88
C ALA A 41 18.37 -20.74 5.73
N PRO A 42 17.14 -21.28 5.94
CA PRO A 42 16.37 -21.85 4.83
C PRO A 42 16.05 -20.84 3.72
N MET A 43 15.82 -19.57 4.08
CA MET A 43 15.52 -18.51 3.12
C MET A 43 16.76 -18.06 2.34
N GLN A 44 17.94 -18.10 2.97
CA GLN A 44 19.19 -17.80 2.28
C GLN A 44 19.45 -18.82 1.15
N GLN A 45 19.12 -20.09 1.38
CA GLN A 45 19.32 -21.17 0.40
C GLN A 45 18.49 -21.01 -0.88
N ILE A 46 17.31 -20.39 -0.79
CA ILE A 46 16.40 -20.19 -1.93
C ILE A 46 16.36 -18.74 -2.43
N SER A 47 17.23 -17.87 -1.90
CA SER A 47 17.15 -16.43 -2.14
C SER A 47 17.27 -16.07 -3.63
N GLU A 48 18.16 -16.75 -4.36
CA GLU A 48 18.36 -16.53 -5.79
C GLU A 48 17.13 -16.94 -6.59
N ASP A 49 16.50 -18.07 -6.26
CA ASP A 49 15.28 -18.54 -6.91
C ASP A 49 14.08 -17.62 -6.62
N VAL A 50 13.96 -17.14 -5.38
CA VAL A 50 12.91 -16.18 -4.99
C VAL A 50 13.05 -14.86 -5.75
N LEU A 51 14.28 -14.32 -5.84
CA LEU A 51 14.55 -13.11 -6.61
C LEU A 51 14.28 -13.32 -8.11
N LYS A 52 14.67 -14.48 -8.64
CA LYS A 52 14.41 -14.85 -10.04
C LYS A 52 12.91 -14.86 -10.34
N ILE A 53 12.08 -15.46 -9.48
CA ILE A 53 10.61 -15.41 -9.60
C ILE A 53 10.10 -13.97 -9.66
N GLY A 54 10.62 -13.10 -8.77
CA GLY A 54 10.30 -11.68 -8.75
C GLY A 54 10.63 -10.99 -10.08
N HIS A 55 11.87 -11.15 -10.57
CA HIS A 55 12.33 -10.55 -11.83
C HIS A 55 11.55 -11.04 -13.05
N GLU A 56 11.39 -12.36 -13.22
CA GLU A 56 10.69 -12.94 -14.37
C GLU A 56 9.22 -12.49 -14.40
N THR A 57 8.56 -12.48 -13.25
CA THR A 57 7.17 -12.04 -13.16
C THR A 57 7.03 -10.53 -13.37
N ALA A 58 7.92 -9.72 -12.78
CA ALA A 58 7.91 -8.27 -12.97
C ALA A 58 8.13 -7.87 -14.43
N GLN A 59 9.02 -8.59 -15.14
CA GLN A 59 9.26 -8.40 -16.56
C GLN A 59 8.03 -8.79 -17.39
N LYS A 60 7.44 -9.96 -17.13
CA LYS A 60 6.26 -10.45 -17.86
C LYS A 60 5.05 -9.53 -17.74
N HIS A 61 4.84 -8.95 -16.56
CA HIS A 61 3.70 -8.06 -16.29
C HIS A 61 4.02 -6.58 -16.52
N HIS A 62 5.20 -6.25 -17.04
CA HIS A 62 5.62 -4.87 -17.32
C HIS A 62 5.47 -3.93 -16.10
N LEU A 63 5.87 -4.41 -14.91
CA LEU A 63 5.76 -3.61 -13.68
C LEU A 63 6.67 -2.37 -13.70
N PHE A 64 7.74 -2.41 -14.50
CA PHE A 64 8.75 -1.37 -14.64
C PHE A 64 8.87 -0.90 -16.08
N SER A 65 9.27 0.37 -16.26
CA SER A 65 9.50 0.97 -17.57
C SER A 65 10.91 0.70 -18.11
N SER A 66 11.87 0.40 -17.23
CA SER A 66 13.24 0.09 -17.61
C SER A 66 13.81 -1.09 -16.79
N PHE A 67 14.91 -1.67 -17.28
CA PHE A 67 15.63 -2.72 -16.57
C PHE A 67 16.34 -2.20 -15.31
N GLU A 68 16.80 -0.94 -15.33
CA GLU A 68 17.45 -0.32 -14.17
C GLU A 68 16.46 -0.14 -13.01
N ASP A 69 15.27 0.40 -13.29
CA ASP A 69 14.20 0.54 -12.28
C ASP A 69 13.82 -0.82 -11.67
N MET A 70 13.80 -1.87 -12.50
CA MET A 70 13.48 -3.23 -12.04
C MET A 70 14.57 -3.80 -11.12
N LYS A 71 15.85 -3.52 -11.40
CA LYS A 71 16.96 -4.02 -10.59
C LYS A 71 16.93 -3.42 -9.18
N ASP A 72 16.61 -2.14 -9.09
CA ASP A 72 16.57 -1.42 -7.81
C ASP A 72 15.23 -1.58 -7.08
N GLY A 73 14.18 -2.02 -7.77
CA GLY A 73 12.84 -2.19 -7.20
C GLY A 73 12.52 -3.58 -6.63
N ILE A 74 13.38 -4.60 -6.82
CA ILE A 74 13.09 -5.99 -6.42
C ILE A 74 14.04 -6.44 -5.32
N HIS A 75 13.48 -6.88 -4.19
CA HIS A 75 14.24 -7.29 -3.03
C HIS A 75 13.68 -8.54 -2.38
N PHE A 76 14.55 -9.36 -1.81
CA PHE A 76 14.17 -10.42 -0.89
C PHE A 76 14.85 -10.20 0.45
N GLU A 77 14.10 -9.68 1.42
CA GLU A 77 14.65 -9.16 2.67
C GLU A 77 13.70 -9.39 3.85
N ARG A 78 14.17 -9.13 5.07
CA ARG A 78 13.32 -9.16 6.26
C ARG A 78 12.64 -7.81 6.42
N ARG A 79 11.31 -7.80 6.35
CA ARG A 79 10.47 -6.65 6.71
C ARG A 79 9.71 -6.96 7.99
N SER A 80 9.99 -6.21 9.06
CA SER A 80 9.43 -6.49 10.40
C SER A 80 9.53 -7.98 10.77
N TRP A 81 10.76 -8.52 10.71
CA TRP A 81 11.12 -9.91 11.02
C TRP A 81 10.67 -10.99 10.03
N ARG A 82 9.75 -10.71 9.10
CA ARG A 82 9.26 -11.70 8.13
C ARG A 82 10.01 -11.62 6.81
N PRO A 83 10.55 -12.72 6.28
CA PRO A 83 11.05 -12.80 4.91
C PRO A 83 9.99 -12.32 3.93
N THR A 84 10.35 -11.39 3.05
CA THR A 84 9.42 -10.73 2.13
C THR A 84 10.08 -10.58 0.76
N LEU A 85 9.45 -11.11 -0.28
CA LEU A 85 9.71 -10.68 -1.66
C LEU A 85 8.98 -9.34 -1.83
N LEU A 86 9.75 -8.25 -1.84
CA LEU A 86 9.28 -6.89 -1.98
C LEU A 86 9.53 -6.40 -3.40
N ILE A 87 8.48 -5.91 -4.05
CA ILE A 87 8.53 -5.21 -5.33
C ILE A 87 8.08 -3.77 -5.10
N VAL A 88 8.98 -2.81 -5.30
CA VAL A 88 8.70 -1.38 -5.25
C VAL A 88 8.54 -0.89 -6.68
N ALA A 89 7.30 -0.71 -7.15
CA ALA A 89 7.00 -0.41 -8.54
C ALA A 89 6.08 0.82 -8.68
N PRO A 90 6.17 1.61 -9.77
CA PRO A 90 5.31 2.78 -9.97
C PRO A 90 3.83 2.44 -10.01
N TRP A 91 3.03 3.11 -9.19
CA TRP A 91 1.60 2.85 -9.04
C TRP A 91 0.73 3.82 -9.85
N SER A 92 -0.39 3.28 -10.34
CA SER A 92 -1.59 4.04 -10.71
C SER A 92 -2.81 3.16 -10.44
N SER A 93 -4.00 3.76 -10.31
CA SER A 93 -5.24 3.00 -10.12
C SER A 93 -5.46 1.96 -11.23
N GLU A 94 -5.12 2.32 -12.47
CA GLU A 94 -5.20 1.46 -13.66
C GLU A 94 -4.24 0.27 -13.63
N LYS A 95 -3.14 0.35 -12.86
CA LYS A 95 -2.15 -0.73 -12.72
C LYS A 95 -2.54 -1.75 -11.64
N THR A 96 -3.55 -1.49 -10.82
CA THR A 96 -3.96 -2.40 -9.74
C THR A 96 -4.25 -3.82 -10.23
N PRO A 97 -5.02 -4.04 -11.32
CA PRO A 97 -5.25 -5.40 -11.84
C PRO A 97 -3.96 -6.09 -12.32
N ILE A 98 -3.01 -5.32 -12.86
CA ILE A 98 -1.70 -5.83 -13.30
C ILE A 98 -0.90 -6.29 -12.07
N TRP A 99 -0.91 -5.51 -10.98
CA TRP A 99 -0.24 -5.87 -9.75
C TRP A 99 -0.86 -7.11 -9.10
N GLU A 100 -2.18 -7.21 -9.07
CA GLU A 100 -2.86 -8.40 -8.57
C GLU A 100 -2.50 -9.65 -9.37
N ALA A 101 -2.49 -9.55 -10.71
CA ALA A 101 -2.12 -10.66 -11.59
C ALA A 101 -0.66 -11.08 -11.40
N ALA A 102 0.26 -10.11 -11.32
CA ALA A 102 1.67 -10.36 -11.05
C ALA A 102 1.86 -11.04 -9.68
N LEU A 103 1.19 -10.54 -8.63
CA LEU A 103 1.32 -11.11 -7.29
C LEU A 103 0.74 -12.53 -7.24
N LYS A 104 -0.39 -12.81 -7.90
CA LYS A 104 -0.94 -14.18 -8.02
C LYS A 104 0.08 -15.14 -8.63
N GLU A 105 0.73 -14.73 -9.71
CA GLU A 105 1.75 -15.54 -10.39
C GLU A 105 3.00 -15.76 -9.50
N MET A 106 3.49 -14.71 -8.84
CA MET A 106 4.61 -14.84 -7.89
C MET A 106 4.27 -15.80 -6.76
N VAL A 107 3.08 -15.68 -6.17
CA VAL A 107 2.66 -16.56 -5.07
C VAL A 107 2.54 -18.00 -5.53
N LYS A 108 1.99 -18.25 -6.73
CA LYS A 108 1.93 -19.60 -7.30
C LYS A 108 3.33 -20.22 -7.42
N SER A 109 4.25 -19.52 -8.09
CA SER A 109 5.63 -19.99 -8.30
C SER A 109 6.39 -20.17 -6.98
N LEU A 110 6.20 -19.25 -6.03
CA LEU A 110 6.80 -19.36 -4.70
C LEU A 110 6.24 -20.54 -3.90
N THR A 111 4.95 -20.82 -4.01
CA THR A 111 4.34 -21.97 -3.33
C THR A 111 4.90 -23.28 -3.86
N GLU A 112 5.15 -23.39 -5.17
CA GLU A 112 5.81 -24.55 -5.78
C GLU A 112 7.26 -24.71 -5.29
N LEU A 113 8.02 -23.60 -5.22
CA LEU A 113 9.39 -23.58 -4.68
C LEU A 113 9.43 -23.99 -3.19
N ILE A 114 8.56 -23.40 -2.37
CA ILE A 114 8.46 -23.65 -0.92
C ILE A 114 8.17 -25.13 -0.64
N LYS A 115 7.23 -25.73 -1.40
CA LYS A 115 6.91 -27.16 -1.30
C LYS A 115 8.11 -28.05 -1.60
N ALA A 116 8.93 -27.69 -2.59
CA ALA A 116 10.15 -28.43 -2.91
C ALA A 116 11.23 -28.30 -1.83
N SER A 117 11.28 -27.15 -1.15
CA SER A 117 12.29 -26.85 -0.12
C SER A 117 11.90 -27.21 1.31
N SER A 118 10.74 -27.84 1.53
CA SER A 118 10.19 -28.16 2.87
C SER A 118 10.05 -26.95 3.80
N ILE A 119 9.93 -25.75 3.22
CA ILE A 119 9.59 -24.52 3.94
C ILE A 119 8.08 -24.52 4.18
N ARG A 120 7.58 -23.89 5.26
CA ARG A 120 6.13 -23.84 5.49
C ARG A 120 5.49 -22.75 4.65
N ASP A 121 4.33 -23.04 4.09
CA ASP A 121 3.50 -22.04 3.43
C ASP A 121 3.22 -20.87 4.39
N GLY A 122 3.46 -19.65 3.91
CA GLY A 122 3.34 -18.43 4.72
C GLY A 122 4.61 -18.00 5.47
N ASP A 123 5.71 -18.76 5.44
CA ASP A 123 6.99 -18.28 6.00
C ASP A 123 7.58 -17.10 5.17
N ILE A 124 7.14 -16.95 3.91
CA ILE A 124 7.47 -15.82 3.02
C ILE A 124 6.22 -14.97 2.79
N ALA A 125 6.38 -13.65 2.82
CA ALA A 125 5.39 -12.69 2.34
C ALA A 125 5.76 -12.20 0.92
N VAL A 126 4.78 -11.77 0.16
CA VAL A 126 4.98 -11.10 -1.13
C VAL A 126 4.24 -9.77 -1.09
N GLU A 127 4.90 -8.69 -1.48
CA GLU A 127 4.30 -7.35 -1.52
C GLU A 127 4.72 -6.63 -2.79
N ILE A 128 3.77 -6.03 -3.49
CA ILE A 128 4.03 -5.00 -4.50
C ILE A 128 3.51 -3.69 -3.92
N ILE A 129 4.37 -2.70 -3.75
CA ILE A 129 4.04 -1.42 -3.11
C ILE A 129 4.50 -0.25 -3.97
N ALA A 130 3.78 0.87 -3.86
CA ALA A 130 4.19 2.11 -4.51
C ALA A 130 5.43 2.71 -3.84
N PRO A 131 6.32 3.40 -4.58
CA PRO A 131 7.55 3.96 -4.01
C PRO A 131 7.27 4.95 -2.86
N GLU A 132 6.17 5.69 -2.94
CA GLU A 132 5.80 6.69 -1.92
C GLU A 132 5.52 6.07 -0.55
N LEU A 133 5.25 4.76 -0.47
CA LEU A 133 5.08 4.04 0.81
C LEU A 133 6.40 3.63 1.46
N THR A 134 7.54 3.92 0.82
CA THR A 134 8.89 3.59 1.32
C THR A 134 9.81 4.79 1.47
N GLN A 135 9.38 5.95 0.98
CA GLN A 135 10.19 7.16 0.93
C GLN A 135 9.92 8.04 2.14
N THR A 136 10.90 8.88 2.48
CA THR A 136 10.71 9.94 3.45
C THR A 136 9.60 10.88 2.98
N ILE A 137 8.59 11.05 3.81
CA ILE A 137 7.50 12.00 3.59
C ILE A 137 7.90 13.36 4.16
N TYR A 138 7.71 14.38 3.36
CA TYR A 138 7.90 15.78 3.70
C TYR A 138 6.54 16.47 3.74
N TYR A 139 6.36 17.33 4.74
CA TYR A 139 5.16 18.16 4.85
C TYR A 139 5.46 19.58 5.33
N THR A 140 4.63 20.52 4.90
CA THR A 140 4.65 21.93 5.34
C THR A 140 3.24 22.54 5.24
N GLY A 141 3.10 23.76 5.73
CA GLY A 141 1.86 24.54 5.64
C GLY A 141 1.45 24.82 4.19
N ILE A 142 0.19 25.19 4.00
CA ILE A 142 -0.35 25.60 2.71
C ILE A 142 -0.17 27.11 2.54
N ASP A 143 0.39 27.51 1.40
CA ASP A 143 0.53 28.92 1.01
C ASP A 143 -0.61 29.42 0.10
N ASP A 144 -1.59 28.57 -0.20
CA ASP A 144 -2.79 28.94 -0.96
C ASP A 144 -3.82 29.65 -0.04
N PRO A 145 -4.10 30.95 -0.25
CA PRO A 145 -5.03 31.70 0.61
C PRO A 145 -6.47 31.21 0.52
N HIS A 146 -6.89 30.72 -0.66
CA HIS A 146 -8.25 30.24 -0.87
C HIS A 146 -8.48 28.92 -0.14
N LEU A 147 -7.55 27.96 -0.28
CA LEU A 147 -7.63 26.69 0.43
C LEU A 147 -7.57 26.91 1.95
N SER A 148 -6.72 27.81 2.42
CA SER A 148 -6.61 28.15 3.85
C SER A 148 -7.91 28.77 4.39
N ALA A 149 -8.52 29.70 3.66
CA ALA A 149 -9.76 30.36 4.06
C ALA A 149 -10.98 29.42 4.02
N THR A 150 -10.99 28.45 3.11
CA THR A 150 -12.14 27.54 2.91
C THR A 150 -11.97 26.19 3.62
N TRP A 151 -10.80 25.89 4.20
CA TRP A 151 -10.55 24.60 4.87
C TRP A 151 -11.58 24.25 5.95
N GLY A 152 -12.01 25.25 6.73
CA GLY A 152 -12.99 25.06 7.80
C GLY A 152 -14.35 24.53 7.33
N SER A 153 -14.75 24.79 6.08
CA SER A 153 -16.00 24.25 5.50
C SER A 153 -15.81 22.91 4.79
N VAL A 154 -14.59 22.60 4.33
CA VAL A 154 -14.27 21.35 3.63
C VAL A 154 -13.94 20.22 4.60
N ARG A 155 -13.23 20.51 5.70
CA ARG A 155 -12.84 19.49 6.70
C ARG A 155 -14.03 18.67 7.23
N PRO A 156 -15.19 19.24 7.60
CA PRO A 156 -16.35 18.46 8.03
C PRO A 156 -16.89 17.53 6.95
N LYS A 157 -16.86 17.94 5.67
CA LYS A 157 -17.31 17.09 4.55
C LYS A 157 -16.41 15.87 4.36
N VAL A 158 -15.10 16.05 4.53
CA VAL A 158 -14.14 14.94 4.54
C VAL A 158 -14.45 13.97 5.68
N TYR A 159 -14.71 14.49 6.88
CA TYR A 159 -15.08 13.68 8.03
C TYR A 159 -16.39 12.89 7.81
N GLU A 160 -17.44 13.54 7.31
CA GLU A 160 -18.71 12.88 6.97
C GLU A 160 -18.52 11.76 5.94
N CYS A 161 -17.66 11.99 4.94
CA CYS A 161 -17.29 10.95 3.99
C CYS A 161 -16.67 9.75 4.72
N LEU A 162 -15.67 9.96 5.59
CA LEU A 162 -15.01 8.87 6.34
C LEU A 162 -16.02 8.07 7.20
N GLU A 163 -16.97 8.75 7.85
CA GLU A 163 -17.98 8.11 8.71
C GLU A 163 -19.04 7.32 7.92
N SER A 164 -19.16 7.57 6.61
CA SER A 164 -20.14 6.89 5.76
C SER A 164 -19.69 5.49 5.31
N PHE A 165 -18.39 5.19 5.33
CA PHE A 165 -17.83 3.90 4.90
C PHE A 165 -17.44 3.02 6.09
N GLN A 166 -17.81 1.74 6.05
CA GLN A 166 -17.46 0.77 7.12
C GLN A 166 -15.96 0.65 7.36
N ALA A 167 -15.15 0.81 6.31
CA ALA A 167 -13.69 0.72 6.38
C ALA A 167 -13.07 1.79 7.31
N THR A 168 -13.70 2.94 7.48
CA THR A 168 -13.11 4.13 8.14
C THR A 168 -13.97 4.70 9.26
N LYS A 169 -15.24 4.27 9.37
CA LYS A 169 -16.19 4.76 10.36
C LYS A 169 -15.68 4.55 11.79
N GLY A 170 -15.58 5.63 12.56
CA GLY A 170 -15.11 5.59 13.94
C GLY A 170 -13.60 5.40 14.11
N HIS A 171 -12.84 5.33 13.01
CA HIS A 171 -11.39 5.09 13.02
C HIS A 171 -10.56 6.35 12.74
N MET A 172 -11.20 7.48 12.42
CA MET A 172 -10.50 8.74 12.12
C MET A 172 -9.67 9.21 13.31
N SER A 173 -8.37 9.37 13.07
CA SER A 173 -7.41 9.92 14.03
C SER A 173 -7.05 11.37 13.71
N THR A 174 -6.87 11.72 12.42
CA THR A 174 -6.55 13.10 12.01
C THR A 174 -7.08 13.40 10.62
N ILE A 175 -7.52 14.65 10.43
CA ILE A 175 -7.78 15.26 9.12
C ILE A 175 -7.03 16.58 9.08
N GLY A 176 -6.10 16.72 8.15
CA GLY A 176 -5.25 17.90 7.98
C GLY A 176 -5.13 18.33 6.53
N LEU A 177 -4.63 19.55 6.34
CA LEU A 177 -4.37 20.12 5.03
C LEU A 177 -2.92 20.62 4.99
N PHE A 178 -2.11 20.00 4.14
CA PHE A 178 -0.67 20.26 4.05
C PHE A 178 -0.20 20.20 2.61
N ARG A 179 0.95 20.79 2.33
CA ARG A 179 1.75 20.31 1.20
C ARG A 179 2.39 19.01 1.64
N HIS A 180 2.15 17.91 0.95
CA HIS A 180 2.54 16.59 1.40
C HIS A 180 3.08 15.76 0.23
N GLY A 181 4.27 15.19 0.38
CA GLY A 181 4.84 14.33 -0.65
C GLY A 181 6.26 13.88 -0.34
N VAL A 182 6.97 13.42 -1.35
CA VAL A 182 8.31 12.83 -1.23
C VAL A 182 9.44 13.78 -1.64
N LEU A 183 9.11 15.02 -2.03
CA LEU A 183 10.09 15.99 -2.49
C LEU A 183 10.71 16.73 -1.30
N PRO A 184 12.06 16.77 -1.17
CA PRO A 184 12.73 17.55 -0.12
C PRO A 184 12.47 19.06 -0.23
N ALA A 185 12.24 19.56 -1.45
CA ALA A 185 11.76 20.91 -1.67
C ALA A 185 10.27 20.97 -1.27
N LEU A 186 10.01 21.39 -0.03
CA LEU A 186 8.68 21.33 0.60
C LEU A 186 7.59 21.98 -0.28
N GLU A 187 7.90 23.14 -0.86
CA GLU A 187 7.01 23.91 -1.74
C GLU A 187 6.79 23.31 -3.13
N ALA A 188 7.46 22.22 -3.48
CA ALA A 188 7.17 21.48 -4.70
C ALA A 188 6.15 20.37 -4.46
N ASN A 189 5.88 19.99 -3.20
CA ASN A 189 4.89 18.97 -2.89
C ASN A 189 3.47 19.50 -3.14
N PRO A 190 2.53 18.63 -3.55
CA PRO A 190 1.16 19.01 -3.84
C PRO A 190 0.37 19.34 -2.56
N ASN A 191 -0.57 20.27 -2.69
CA ASN A 191 -1.62 20.50 -1.68
C ASN A 191 -2.40 19.20 -1.50
N THR A 192 -2.54 18.74 -0.25
CA THR A 192 -3.07 17.42 0.08
C THR A 192 -3.95 17.49 1.31
N VAL A 193 -5.17 16.95 1.20
CA VAL A 193 -5.96 16.51 2.34
C VAL A 193 -5.31 15.24 2.87
N TYR A 194 -4.70 15.35 4.04
CA TYR A 194 -4.11 14.25 4.77
C TYR A 194 -5.15 13.69 5.74
N VAL A 195 -5.34 12.38 5.70
CA VAL A 195 -6.19 11.65 6.64
C VAL A 195 -5.35 10.56 7.29
N SER A 196 -5.37 10.49 8.61
CA SER A 196 -4.94 9.30 9.31
C SER A 196 -6.09 8.62 10.03
N VAL A 197 -6.01 7.30 10.04
CA VAL A 197 -6.93 6.42 10.76
C VAL A 197 -6.15 5.51 11.69
N ASP A 198 -6.84 4.96 12.69
CA ASP A 198 -6.23 3.98 13.58
C ASP A 198 -5.90 2.66 12.88
N TYR A 199 -5.16 1.78 13.57
CA TYR A 199 -4.70 0.50 12.99
C TYR A 199 -5.80 -0.54 12.76
N ASP A 200 -7.02 -0.30 13.24
CA ASP A 200 -8.17 -1.21 13.07
C ASP A 200 -8.99 -0.87 11.81
N SER A 201 -8.72 0.27 11.17
CA SER A 201 -9.33 0.63 9.88
C SER A 201 -8.92 -0.34 8.75
N ASP A 202 -9.92 -0.83 8.02
CA ASP A 202 -9.74 -1.77 6.91
C ASP A 202 -9.26 -1.05 5.63
N GLU A 203 -7.96 -1.15 5.37
CA GLU A 203 -7.31 -0.55 4.20
C GLU A 203 -7.87 -1.05 2.86
N THR A 204 -8.48 -2.25 2.81
CA THR A 204 -9.01 -2.80 1.56
C THR A 204 -10.18 -1.99 1.00
N GLY A 205 -10.89 -1.26 1.87
CA GLY A 205 -11.99 -0.37 1.48
C GLY A 205 -11.57 1.08 1.15
N TRP A 206 -10.31 1.46 1.36
CA TRP A 206 -9.90 2.87 1.25
C TRP A 206 -9.98 3.44 -0.17
N HIS A 207 -9.91 2.60 -1.21
CA HIS A 207 -10.03 3.07 -2.59
C HIS A 207 -11.37 3.80 -2.84
N GLU A 208 -12.47 3.26 -2.32
CA GLU A 208 -13.80 3.85 -2.47
C GLU A 208 -13.91 5.15 -1.67
N VAL A 209 -13.42 5.15 -0.43
CA VAL A 209 -13.37 6.33 0.44
C VAL A 209 -12.61 7.48 -0.23
N ILE A 210 -11.39 7.19 -0.74
CA ILE A 210 -10.54 8.20 -1.39
C ILE A 210 -11.17 8.70 -2.68
N ALA A 211 -11.82 7.83 -3.44
CA ALA A 211 -12.54 8.23 -4.65
C ALA A 211 -13.69 9.19 -4.33
N ASP A 212 -14.45 8.93 -3.27
CA ASP A 212 -15.58 9.78 -2.86
C ASP A 212 -15.11 11.13 -2.31
N ILE A 213 -14.06 11.14 -1.47
CA ILE A 213 -13.42 12.40 -1.03
C ILE A 213 -12.94 13.21 -2.24
N LYS A 214 -12.22 12.58 -3.18
CA LYS A 214 -11.74 13.28 -4.39
C LYS A 214 -12.89 13.86 -5.22
N LYS A 215 -13.97 13.10 -5.39
CA LYS A 215 -15.16 13.56 -6.12
C LYS A 215 -15.83 14.74 -5.41
N MET A 216 -15.93 14.70 -4.08
CA MET A 216 -16.42 15.82 -3.28
C MET A 216 -15.54 17.06 -3.49
N LEU A 217 -14.21 16.93 -3.38
CA LEU A 217 -13.26 18.03 -3.60
C LEU A 217 -13.35 18.62 -5.02
N GLN A 218 -13.61 17.79 -6.03
CA GLN A 218 -13.83 18.26 -7.41
C GLN A 218 -15.08 19.14 -7.55
N GLY A 219 -16.09 18.96 -6.69
CA GLY A 219 -17.30 19.79 -6.65
C GLY A 219 -17.13 21.10 -5.87
N GLU A 220 -16.08 21.23 -5.06
CA GLU A 220 -15.80 22.43 -4.27
C GLU A 220 -14.94 23.42 -5.06
N GLU A 221 -15.35 24.69 -5.10
CA GLU A 221 -14.66 25.73 -5.85
C GLU A 221 -13.20 25.86 -5.40
N GLY A 222 -12.25 25.71 -6.34
CA GLY A 222 -10.82 25.81 -6.07
C GLY A 222 -10.15 24.54 -5.52
N TRP A 223 -10.89 23.45 -5.24
CA TRP A 223 -10.35 22.25 -4.59
C TRP A 223 -10.01 21.09 -5.55
N GLY A 224 -10.42 21.15 -6.82
CA GLY A 224 -10.27 20.04 -7.77
C GLY A 224 -8.83 19.59 -8.08
N HIS A 225 -7.82 20.36 -7.67
CA HIS A 225 -6.40 20.04 -7.83
C HIS A 225 -5.76 19.46 -6.55
N VAL A 226 -6.50 19.39 -5.45
CA VAL A 226 -6.00 18.94 -4.14
C VAL A 226 -5.95 17.42 -4.11
N ASN A 227 -4.83 16.88 -3.64
CA ASN A 227 -4.63 15.45 -3.47
C ASN A 227 -5.27 14.93 -2.19
N VAL A 228 -5.48 13.61 -2.13
CA VAL A 228 -5.94 12.91 -0.92
C VAL A 228 -4.92 11.83 -0.58
N HIS A 229 -4.46 11.86 0.66
CA HIS A 229 -3.58 10.84 1.23
C HIS A 229 -4.25 10.22 2.46
N MET A 230 -4.15 8.90 2.57
CA MET A 230 -4.62 8.13 3.71
C MET A 230 -3.51 7.20 4.20
N GLU A 231 -3.32 7.14 5.51
CA GLU A 231 -2.42 6.20 6.17
C GLU A 231 -2.96 5.73 7.53
N HIS A 232 -2.44 4.60 8.01
CA HIS A 232 -2.64 4.17 9.39
C HIS A 232 -1.67 4.94 10.29
N ASN A 233 -2.19 5.79 11.16
CA ASN A 233 -1.37 6.55 12.11
C ASN A 233 -2.22 7.05 13.29
N GLN A 234 -1.92 6.53 14.50
CA GLN A 234 -2.55 6.91 15.76
C GLN A 234 -1.83 8.06 16.49
N ASN A 235 -0.62 8.45 16.06
CA ASN A 235 0.27 9.33 16.82
C ASN A 235 -0.05 10.83 16.69
N TRP A 236 -1.06 11.19 15.90
CA TRP A 236 -1.45 12.58 15.68
C TRP A 236 -2.79 12.93 16.33
N ALA A 237 -3.14 12.27 17.43
CA ALA A 237 -4.09 12.80 18.40
C ALA A 237 -3.50 14.05 19.11
N GLY A 238 -3.12 15.06 18.33
CA GLY A 238 -3.00 16.43 18.80
C GLY A 238 -4.41 16.87 19.17
N GLY A 239 -4.58 17.22 20.44
CA GLY A 239 -5.87 17.46 21.06
C GLY A 239 -6.79 18.35 20.22
N PHE A 240 -8.09 18.11 20.39
CA PHE A 240 -9.14 19.06 20.10
C PHE A 240 -8.66 20.47 20.48
N PHE A 241 -8.32 21.27 19.48
CA PHE A 241 -8.27 22.71 19.64
C PHE A 241 -9.66 23.20 19.28
N ASP A 242 -10.42 23.51 20.33
CA ASP A 242 -11.61 24.38 20.31
C ASP A 242 -11.27 25.73 19.67
#